data_AF-A0A1I4DI78-F1
#
_entry.id   AF-A0A1I4DI78-F1
#
_cell.length_a   1.000
_cell.length_b   1.000
_cell.length_c   1.000
_cell.angle_alpha   90.00
_cell.angle_beta   90.00
_cell.angle_gamma   90.00
#
_symmetry.space_group_name_H-M   'P 1'
#
loop_
_entity.id
_entity.type
_entity.pdbx_description
1 polymer ?
#
loop_
_entity_poly.entity_id
_entity_poly.type
_entity_poly.pdbx_seq_one_letter_code
_entity_poly.pdbx_strand_id
1 'polypeptide(L)'
;MQEYLDHYLELPGAIIMLVTALAVLAVLLLVIKGFVNLTAGKHGDMPRQNYVYDKVFNLSQRLFELIFSGASIVFFLSVYYLIDRFLDVPEYRSFWDQYNSFLLMLFIVFSCLFNNVLDGLLIRLKFISSSDKAALRLIGMLYMFCIFMYIKFIYEDNNYDEIIAYFLGLMIGRFVYFDATFKDFMNAIKDAVKNIPLMILSLVYISIMAIVGFGDKYLIRHNGVITNIFIAHLFMIIAIFLLQHCQFVRLLAGKKVVEKKEIVKKKPSSKKKKKVQDVIDEDFEELDDIDMEYKVSRDET
;
A
#
# COMPACT_ATOMS: atom_id res chain seq x y z
N MET A 1 7.98 -29.11 -15.50
CA MET A 1 7.13 -27.90 -15.63
C MET A 1 5.64 -28.25 -15.64
N GLN A 2 5.18 -29.19 -16.48
CA GLN A 2 3.76 -29.61 -16.51
C GLN A 2 3.23 -30.14 -15.17
N GLU A 3 3.96 -31.05 -14.51
CA GLU A 3 3.57 -31.61 -13.21
C GLU A 3 3.33 -30.56 -12.11
N TYR A 4 4.11 -29.46 -12.11
CA TYR A 4 3.91 -28.34 -11.20
C TYR A 4 2.67 -27.52 -11.56
N LEU A 5 2.44 -27.31 -12.86
CA LEU A 5 1.28 -26.56 -13.33
C LEU A 5 -0.01 -27.31 -12.99
N ASP A 6 -0.03 -28.62 -13.20
CA ASP A 6 -1.17 -29.47 -12.91
C ASP A 6 -1.48 -29.51 -11.41
N HIS A 7 -0.45 -29.59 -10.56
CA HIS A 7 -0.60 -29.53 -9.10
C HIS A 7 -1.19 -28.21 -8.60
N TYR A 8 -0.70 -27.06 -9.08
CA TYR A 8 -1.24 -25.76 -8.67
C TYR A 8 -2.58 -25.41 -9.32
N LEU A 9 -3.00 -26.15 -10.34
CA LEU A 9 -4.34 -26.05 -10.92
C LEU A 9 -5.34 -27.00 -10.25
N GLU A 10 -4.90 -27.83 -9.30
CA GLU A 10 -5.79 -28.67 -8.52
C GLU A 10 -6.80 -27.82 -7.73
N LEU A 11 -8.06 -27.92 -8.13
CA LEU A 11 -9.17 -27.15 -7.57
C LEU A 11 -9.33 -27.30 -6.05
N PRO A 12 -9.18 -28.48 -5.43
CA PRO A 12 -9.40 -28.62 -3.99
C PRO A 12 -8.45 -27.74 -3.16
N GLY A 13 -7.14 -27.83 -3.41
CA GLY A 13 -6.14 -27.04 -2.68
C GLY A 13 -6.22 -25.55 -3.02
N ALA A 14 -6.48 -25.21 -4.29
CA ALA A 14 -6.68 -23.82 -4.70
C ALA A 14 -7.90 -23.18 -4.02
N ILE A 15 -9.00 -23.91 -3.86
CA ILE A 15 -10.20 -23.45 -3.15
C ILE A 15 -9.90 -23.25 -1.67
N ILE A 16 -9.20 -24.19 -1.02
CA ILE A 16 -8.83 -24.06 0.40
C ILE A 16 -7.98 -22.80 0.60
N MET A 17 -6.96 -22.60 -0.23
CA MET A 17 -6.13 -21.39 -0.19
C MET A 17 -6.95 -20.11 -0.40
N LEU A 18 -7.88 -20.10 -1.36
CA LEU A 18 -8.73 -18.94 -1.62
C LEU A 18 -9.70 -18.65 -0.46
N VAL A 19 -10.34 -19.67 0.10
CA VAL A 19 -11.25 -19.53 1.25
C VAL A 19 -10.50 -19.05 2.48
N THR A 20 -9.32 -19.60 2.75
CA THR A 20 -8.43 -19.14 3.82
C THR A 20 -8.03 -17.68 3.60
N ALA A 21 -7.65 -17.30 2.38
CA ALA A 21 -7.31 -15.92 2.05
C ALA A 21 -8.47 -14.97 2.37
N LEU A 22 -9.68 -15.30 1.90
CA LEU A 22 -10.89 -14.50 2.16
C LEU A 22 -11.24 -14.44 3.66
N ALA A 23 -11.15 -15.56 4.38
CA ALA A 23 -11.47 -15.64 5.80
C ALA A 23 -10.49 -14.80 6.64
N VAL A 24 -9.18 -14.95 6.40
CA VAL A 24 -8.16 -14.17 7.12
C VAL A 24 -8.30 -12.69 6.77
N LEU A 25 -8.49 -12.34 5.50
CA LEU A 25 -8.73 -10.96 5.08
C LEU A 25 -9.94 -10.35 5.80
N ALA A 26 -11.05 -11.07 5.92
CA ALA A 26 -12.23 -10.62 6.65
C ALA A 26 -11.92 -10.40 8.14
N VAL A 27 -11.18 -11.32 8.79
CA VAL A 27 -10.74 -11.17 10.19
C VAL A 27 -9.86 -9.93 10.36
N LEU A 28 -8.90 -9.68 9.47
CA LEU A 28 -8.03 -8.50 9.52
C LEU A 28 -8.83 -7.20 9.41
N LEU A 29 -9.83 -7.16 8.52
CA LEU A 29 -10.74 -6.01 8.40
C LEU A 29 -11.58 -5.80 9.67
N LEU A 30 -12.02 -6.88 10.33
CA LEU A 30 -12.72 -6.81 11.61
C LEU A 30 -11.80 -6.31 12.74
N VAL A 31 -10.54 -6.74 12.76
CA VAL A 31 -9.53 -6.24 13.71
C VAL A 31 -9.29 -4.75 13.51
N ILE A 32 -9.14 -4.29 12.26
CA ILE A 32 -9.02 -2.85 11.94
C ILE A 32 -10.25 -2.09 12.41
N LYS A 33 -11.47 -2.61 12.13
CA LYS A 33 -12.73 -1.99 12.57
C LYS A 33 -12.83 -1.92 14.10
N GLY A 34 -12.46 -2.99 14.80
CA GLY A 34 -12.44 -3.05 16.26
C GLY A 34 -11.48 -2.03 16.86
N PHE A 35 -10.25 -1.98 16.34
CA PHE A 35 -9.24 -1.01 16.75
C PHE A 35 -9.73 0.43 16.59
N VAL A 36 -10.25 0.78 15.40
CA VAL A 36 -10.79 2.13 15.15
C VAL A 36 -11.97 2.45 16.07
N ASN A 37 -12.86 1.50 16.34
CA ASN A 37 -14.01 1.73 17.20
C ASN A 37 -13.64 1.94 18.68
N LEU A 38 -12.56 1.31 19.15
CA LEU A 38 -12.00 1.53 20.49
C LEU A 38 -11.33 2.91 20.60
N THR A 39 -10.63 3.34 19.55
CA THR A 39 -9.94 4.64 19.52
C THR A 39 -10.88 5.81 19.17
N ALA A 40 -12.11 5.55 18.72
CA ALA A 40 -13.10 6.57 18.36
C ALA A 40 -13.66 7.37 19.56
N GLY A 41 -13.18 7.14 20.79
CA GLY A 41 -13.56 7.90 21.98
C GLY A 41 -13.14 9.37 21.89
N LYS A 42 -14.13 10.26 21.70
CA LYS A 42 -14.05 11.74 21.74
C LYS A 42 -13.35 12.43 20.55
N HIS A 43 -13.90 12.32 19.34
CA HIS A 43 -13.51 13.19 18.22
C HIS A 43 -14.71 13.90 17.58
N GLY A 44 -14.96 15.14 18.03
CA GLY A 44 -15.61 16.24 17.30
C GLY A 44 -17.00 16.05 16.66
N ASP A 45 -17.46 17.09 15.96
CA ASP A 45 -18.79 17.26 15.35
C ASP A 45 -19.14 16.30 14.20
N MET A 46 -18.28 15.34 13.87
CA MET A 46 -18.55 14.37 12.80
C MET A 46 -19.36 13.19 13.35
N PRO A 47 -20.41 12.71 12.65
CA PRO A 47 -21.13 11.51 13.07
C PRO A 47 -20.15 10.35 13.22
N ARG A 48 -20.06 9.75 14.42
CA ARG A 48 -19.13 8.67 14.77
C ARG A 48 -19.04 7.57 13.70
N GLN A 49 -20.17 7.27 13.05
CA GLN A 49 -20.25 6.27 11.98
C GLN A 49 -19.45 6.64 10.72
N ASN A 50 -19.46 7.91 10.31
CA ASN A 50 -18.71 8.37 9.13
C ASN A 50 -17.20 8.41 9.40
N TYR A 51 -16.79 8.86 10.59
CA TYR A 51 -15.39 8.84 11.00
C TYR A 51 -14.82 7.41 11.03
N VAL A 52 -15.55 6.47 11.63
CA VAL A 52 -15.14 5.06 11.67
C VAL A 52 -15.06 4.48 10.26
N TYR A 53 -16.03 4.77 9.39
CA TYR A 53 -16.02 4.34 8.00
C TYR A 53 -14.77 4.84 7.26
N ASP A 54 -14.49 6.15 7.30
CA ASP A 54 -13.39 6.74 6.55
C ASP A 54 -12.04 6.23 7.05
N LYS A 55 -11.90 6.07 8.37
CA LYS A 55 -10.65 5.57 8.97
C LYS A 55 -10.42 4.09 8.66
N VAL A 56 -11.45 3.24 8.76
CA VAL A 56 -11.36 1.82 8.39
C VAL A 56 -11.05 1.67 6.91
N PHE A 57 -11.72 2.44 6.05
CA PHE A 57 -11.47 2.42 4.61
C PHE A 57 -10.03 2.81 4.28
N ASN A 58 -9.52 3.89 4.90
CA ASN A 58 -8.15 4.35 4.69
C ASN A 58 -7.12 3.30 5.14
N LEU A 59 -7.27 2.75 6.36
CA LEU A 59 -6.36 1.71 6.87
C LEU A 59 -6.41 0.42 6.03
N SER A 60 -7.58 0.05 5.53
CA SER A 60 -7.74 -1.11 4.64
C SER A 60 -7.02 -0.88 3.30
N GLN A 61 -7.13 0.32 2.72
CA GLN A 61 -6.43 0.66 1.49
C GLN A 61 -4.91 0.64 1.69
N ARG A 62 -4.40 1.15 2.82
CA ARG A 62 -2.98 1.07 3.18
C ARG A 62 -2.49 -0.37 3.29
N LEU A 63 -3.29 -1.26 3.90
CA LEU A 63 -2.99 -2.69 3.99
C LEU A 63 -2.89 -3.33 2.61
N PHE A 64 -3.85 -3.03 1.72
CA PHE A 64 -3.85 -3.59 0.36
C PHE A 64 -2.65 -3.12 -0.44
N GLU A 65 -2.34 -1.83 -0.38
CA GLU A 65 -1.19 -1.24 -1.08
C GLU A 65 0.13 -1.84 -0.57
N LEU A 66 0.22 -2.12 0.73
CA LEU A 66 1.35 -2.83 1.32
C LEU A 66 1.49 -4.26 0.76
N ILE A 67 0.39 -5.02 0.70
CA ILE A 67 0.36 -6.38 0.15
C ILE A 67 0.75 -6.39 -1.33
N PHE A 68 0.23 -5.46 -2.13
CA PHE A 68 0.57 -5.32 -3.55
C PHE A 68 2.04 -4.97 -3.76
N SER A 69 2.58 -4.04 -2.97
CA SER A 69 3.98 -3.65 -3.02
C SER A 69 4.92 -4.83 -2.74
N GLY A 70 4.59 -5.65 -1.72
CA GLY A 70 5.31 -6.88 -1.42
C GLY A 70 5.21 -7.93 -2.52
N ALA A 71 4.01 -8.11 -3.09
CA ALA A 71 3.75 -9.08 -4.15
C ALA A 71 4.59 -8.82 -5.41
N SER A 72 4.80 -7.56 -5.79
CA SER A 72 5.68 -7.21 -6.90
C SER A 72 7.14 -7.64 -6.65
N ILE A 73 7.64 -7.49 -5.42
CA ILE A 73 9.01 -7.89 -5.06
C ILE A 73 9.16 -9.40 -5.15
N VAL A 74 8.25 -10.15 -4.53
CA VAL A 74 8.29 -11.62 -4.64
C VAL A 74 7.99 -12.14 -6.04
N PHE A 75 7.24 -11.41 -6.86
CA PHE A 75 7.01 -11.78 -8.27
C PHE A 75 8.32 -11.83 -9.05
N PHE A 76 9.08 -10.72 -9.08
CA PHE A 76 10.34 -10.68 -9.84
C PHE A 76 11.39 -11.63 -9.25
N LEU A 77 11.45 -11.78 -7.92
CA LEU A 77 12.35 -12.76 -7.30
C LEU A 77 11.95 -14.20 -7.58
N SER A 78 10.64 -14.49 -7.62
CA SER A 78 10.16 -15.82 -8.02
C SER A 78 10.46 -16.08 -9.49
N VAL A 79 10.35 -15.09 -10.38
CA VAL A 79 10.74 -15.25 -11.78
C VAL A 79 12.24 -15.52 -11.90
N TYR A 80 13.08 -14.75 -11.22
CA TYR A 80 14.52 -14.98 -11.17
C TYR A 80 14.84 -16.41 -10.69
N TYR A 81 14.23 -16.83 -9.58
CA TYR A 81 14.42 -18.18 -9.02
C TYR A 81 13.96 -19.28 -9.98
N LEU A 82 12.82 -19.10 -10.65
CA LEU A 82 12.31 -20.07 -11.61
C LEU A 82 13.20 -20.17 -12.84
N ILE A 83 13.75 -19.05 -13.33
CA ILE A 83 14.70 -19.07 -14.44
C ILE A 83 15.96 -19.82 -14.01
N ASP A 84 16.58 -19.44 -12.90
CA ASP A 84 17.79 -20.09 -12.37
C ASP A 84 17.61 -21.62 -12.23
N ARG A 85 16.44 -22.03 -11.74
CA ARG A 85 16.11 -23.43 -11.50
C ARG A 85 15.84 -24.25 -12.77
N PHE A 86 15.20 -23.66 -13.78
CA PHE A 86 14.76 -24.39 -14.99
C PHE A 86 15.64 -24.12 -16.21
N LEU A 87 16.70 -23.32 -16.07
CA LEU A 87 17.64 -23.05 -17.15
C LEU A 87 18.66 -24.20 -17.28
N ASP A 88 18.24 -25.25 -17.99
CA ASP A 88 19.05 -26.46 -18.20
C ASP A 88 19.87 -26.44 -19.50
N VAL A 89 19.69 -25.41 -20.35
CA VAL A 89 20.40 -25.31 -21.63
C VAL A 89 21.84 -24.79 -21.37
N PRO A 90 22.90 -25.56 -21.74
CA PRO A 90 24.29 -25.23 -21.37
C PRO A 90 24.77 -23.84 -21.82
N GLU A 91 24.36 -23.41 -23.01
CA GLU A 91 24.74 -22.12 -23.60
C GLU A 91 24.20 -20.94 -22.79
N TYR A 92 22.93 -21.02 -22.37
CA TYR A 92 22.31 -19.99 -21.55
C TYR A 92 22.72 -20.09 -20.09
N ARG A 93 23.02 -21.29 -19.59
CA ARG A 93 23.47 -21.50 -18.21
C ARG A 93 24.82 -20.84 -17.94
N SER A 94 25.77 -20.98 -18.87
CA SER A 94 27.08 -20.31 -18.74
C SER A 94 26.96 -18.78 -18.72
N PHE A 95 26.07 -18.21 -19.52
CA PHE A 95 25.78 -16.77 -19.49
C PHE A 95 25.10 -16.36 -18.17
N TRP A 96 24.11 -17.14 -17.74
CA TRP A 96 23.39 -16.90 -16.50
C TRP A 96 24.31 -16.91 -15.29
N ASP A 97 25.14 -17.94 -15.13
CA ASP A 97 26.07 -18.06 -14.00
C ASP A 97 27.11 -16.92 -13.98
N GLN A 98 27.50 -16.39 -15.14
CA GLN A 98 28.43 -15.25 -15.23
C GLN A 98 27.80 -13.93 -14.78
N TYR A 99 26.50 -13.74 -15.02
CA TYR A 99 25.79 -12.47 -14.80
C TYR A 99 24.70 -12.56 -13.73
N ASN A 100 24.58 -13.67 -12.99
CA ASN A 100 23.48 -13.95 -12.05
C ASN A 100 23.28 -12.83 -11.03
N SER A 101 24.35 -12.31 -10.43
CA SER A 101 24.34 -11.19 -9.48
C SER A 101 23.81 -9.90 -10.11
N PHE A 102 24.24 -9.59 -11.33
CA PHE A 102 23.80 -8.40 -12.05
C PHE A 102 22.33 -8.51 -12.48
N LEU A 103 21.93 -9.70 -12.94
CA LEU A 103 20.55 -9.99 -13.29
C LEU A 103 19.65 -9.92 -12.07
N LEU A 104 20.03 -10.53 -10.94
CA LEU A 104 19.29 -10.44 -9.68
C LEU A 104 19.06 -8.98 -9.27
N MET A 105 20.12 -8.17 -9.28
CA MET A 105 20.01 -6.73 -9.01
C MET A 105 19.03 -6.05 -9.99
N LEU A 106 19.11 -6.37 -11.28
CA LEU A 106 18.21 -5.84 -12.31
C LEU A 106 16.74 -6.22 -12.06
N PHE A 107 16.46 -7.48 -11.68
CA PHE A 107 15.11 -7.95 -11.32
C PHE A 107 14.54 -7.18 -10.11
N ILE A 108 15.37 -6.92 -9.10
CA ILE A 108 14.94 -6.14 -7.92
C ILE A 108 14.68 -4.67 -8.31
N VAL A 109 15.51 -4.07 -9.16
CA VAL A 109 15.28 -2.72 -9.71
C VAL A 109 13.98 -2.68 -10.51
N PHE A 110 13.74 -3.66 -11.38
CA PHE A 110 12.50 -3.74 -12.16
C PHE A 110 11.27 -3.92 -11.28
N SER A 111 11.33 -4.74 -10.23
CA SER A 111 10.25 -4.81 -9.24
C SER A 111 9.92 -3.45 -8.64
N CYS A 112 10.97 -2.71 -8.28
CA CYS A 112 10.86 -1.38 -7.70
C CYS A 112 10.26 -0.35 -8.67
N LEU A 113 10.56 -0.44 -9.96
CA LEU A 113 9.97 0.39 -11.01
C LEU A 113 8.54 -0.06 -11.34
N PHE A 114 8.29 -1.36 -11.37
CA PHE A 114 6.98 -1.94 -11.60
C PHE A 114 6.00 -1.55 -10.49
N ASN A 115 6.47 -1.40 -9.24
CA ASN A 115 5.67 -0.80 -8.16
C ASN A 115 5.16 0.60 -8.53
N ASN A 116 5.97 1.44 -9.20
CA ASN A 116 5.48 2.75 -9.66
C ASN A 116 4.41 2.63 -10.77
N VAL A 117 4.49 1.59 -11.61
CA VAL A 117 3.49 1.32 -12.66
C VAL A 117 2.20 0.77 -12.05
N LEU A 118 2.29 -0.21 -11.15
CA LEU A 118 1.17 -0.74 -10.39
C LEU A 118 0.50 0.36 -9.57
N ASP A 119 1.26 1.25 -8.95
CA ASP A 119 0.77 2.44 -8.26
C ASP A 119 -0.09 3.35 -9.14
N GLY A 120 0.15 3.39 -10.46
CA GLY A 120 -0.64 4.13 -11.44
C GLY A 120 -1.78 3.31 -12.07
N LEU A 121 -1.61 1.99 -12.17
CA LEU A 121 -2.52 1.08 -12.89
C LEU A 121 -3.57 0.43 -11.97
N LEU A 122 -3.21 0.04 -10.75
CA LEU A 122 -4.10 -0.60 -9.78
C LEU A 122 -4.96 0.40 -8.99
N ILE A 123 -4.62 1.69 -8.95
CA ILE A 123 -5.22 2.63 -7.99
C ILE A 123 -5.64 3.96 -8.63
N ARG A 124 -6.87 3.95 -9.14
CA ARG A 124 -7.79 5.09 -9.07
C ARG A 124 -8.53 5.12 -7.71
N LEU A 125 -7.92 4.67 -6.59
CA LEU A 125 -8.46 4.85 -5.22
C LEU A 125 -7.90 6.14 -4.60
N LYS A 126 -8.69 7.16 -4.87
CA LYS A 126 -8.62 8.62 -4.68
C LYS A 126 -8.20 9.24 -3.31
N PHE A 127 -7.60 8.58 -2.31
CA PHE A 127 -7.45 9.23 -0.98
C PHE A 127 -6.21 8.85 -0.12
N ILE A 128 -5.03 8.66 -0.72
CA ILE A 128 -3.76 8.65 0.04
C ILE A 128 -2.93 9.89 -0.33
N SER A 129 -2.38 10.60 0.66
CA SER A 129 -1.50 11.74 0.40
C SER A 129 -0.16 11.26 -0.18
N SER A 130 0.51 12.08 -1.00
CA SER A 130 1.80 11.70 -1.61
C SER A 130 2.86 11.32 -0.57
N SER A 131 2.81 11.93 0.63
CA SER A 131 3.69 11.61 1.78
C SER A 131 3.39 10.22 2.36
N ASP A 132 2.11 9.89 2.57
CA ASP A 132 1.70 8.57 3.04
C ASP A 132 2.13 7.47 2.05
N LYS A 133 2.07 7.75 0.74
CA LYS A 133 2.46 6.79 -0.29
C LYS A 133 3.95 6.42 -0.22
N ALA A 134 4.81 7.41 0.01
CA ALA A 134 6.25 7.17 0.21
C ALA A 134 6.51 6.35 1.48
N ALA A 135 5.82 6.68 2.58
CA ALA A 135 5.91 5.91 3.82
C ALA A 135 5.41 4.46 3.67
N LEU A 136 4.32 4.23 2.92
CA LEU A 136 3.82 2.87 2.64
C LEU A 136 4.79 2.07 1.78
N ARG A 137 5.44 2.71 0.81
CA ARG A 137 6.49 2.07 0.00
C ARG A 137 7.70 1.71 0.84
N LEU A 138 8.09 2.57 1.77
CA LEU A 138 9.12 2.30 2.77
C LEU A 138 8.76 1.09 3.63
N ILE A 139 7.54 1.03 4.15
CA ILE A 139 7.08 -0.16 4.87
C ILE A 139 7.03 -1.40 3.99
N GLY A 140 6.61 -1.28 2.73
CA GLY A 140 6.63 -2.41 1.80
C GLY A 140 8.02 -3.02 1.66
N MET A 141 9.05 -2.18 1.59
CA MET A 141 10.42 -2.68 1.58
C MET A 141 10.81 -3.31 2.92
N LEU A 142 10.46 -2.70 4.06
CA LEU A 142 10.76 -3.25 5.38
C LEU A 142 10.02 -4.58 5.64
N TYR A 143 8.76 -4.68 5.25
CA TYR A 143 7.93 -5.88 5.24
C TYR A 143 8.62 -7.03 4.51
N MET A 144 9.09 -6.76 3.28
CA MET A 144 9.82 -7.74 2.48
C MET A 144 11.17 -8.11 3.08
N PHE A 145 11.89 -7.14 3.64
CA PHE A 145 13.15 -7.39 4.33
C PHE A 145 12.95 -8.32 5.54
N CYS A 146 11.91 -8.11 6.35
CA CYS A 146 11.55 -9.01 7.46
C CYS A 146 11.27 -10.44 6.97
N ILE A 147 10.55 -10.60 5.85
CA ILE A 147 10.30 -11.91 5.25
C ILE A 147 11.61 -12.58 4.83
N PHE A 148 12.51 -11.89 4.12
CA PHE A 148 13.77 -12.49 3.69
C PHE A 148 14.67 -12.87 4.86
N MET A 149 14.77 -12.01 5.88
CA MET A 149 15.51 -12.35 7.11
C MET A 149 14.93 -13.60 7.78
N TYR A 150 13.60 -13.73 7.83
CA TYR A 150 12.95 -14.91 8.39
C TYR A 150 13.26 -16.18 7.58
N ILE A 151 13.23 -16.11 6.26
CA ILE A 151 13.59 -17.25 5.40
C ILE A 151 15.06 -17.63 5.62
N LYS A 152 15.98 -16.66 5.63
CA LYS A 152 17.40 -16.91 5.94
C LYS A 152 17.55 -17.63 7.28
N PHE A 153 16.85 -17.17 8.31
CA PHE A 153 16.91 -17.76 9.64
C PHE A 153 16.49 -19.24 9.68
N ILE A 154 15.56 -19.66 8.80
CA ILE A 154 15.07 -21.04 8.79
C ILE A 154 15.88 -21.96 7.87
N TYR A 155 16.34 -21.44 6.73
CA TYR A 155 16.92 -22.27 5.67
C TYR A 155 18.45 -22.27 5.65
N GLU A 156 19.12 -21.37 6.39
CA GLU A 156 20.59 -21.28 6.50
C GLU A 156 21.32 -21.36 5.14
N ASP A 157 20.71 -20.84 4.08
CA ASP A 157 21.22 -20.94 2.70
C ASP A 157 21.78 -19.58 2.23
N ASN A 158 23.01 -19.62 1.71
CA ASN A 158 23.76 -18.46 1.22
C ASN A 158 23.10 -17.78 0.00
N ASN A 159 22.24 -18.47 -0.75
CA ASN A 159 21.49 -17.83 -1.84
C ASN A 159 20.60 -16.68 -1.34
N TYR A 160 20.11 -16.76 -0.10
CA TYR A 160 19.34 -15.68 0.48
C TYR A 160 20.21 -14.51 0.94
N ASP A 161 21.51 -14.72 1.16
CA ASP A 161 22.44 -13.65 1.54
C ASP A 161 22.65 -12.66 0.40
N GLU A 162 22.79 -13.17 -0.82
CA GLU A 162 22.88 -12.34 -2.01
C GLU A 162 21.58 -11.56 -2.24
N ILE A 163 20.42 -12.22 -2.15
CA ILE A 163 19.11 -11.58 -2.30
C ILE A 163 18.93 -10.48 -1.25
N ILE A 164 19.23 -10.76 0.03
CA ILE A 164 19.12 -9.80 1.13
C ILE A 164 20.11 -8.65 0.93
N ALA A 165 21.35 -8.92 0.54
CA ALA A 165 22.37 -7.90 0.32
C ALA A 165 21.99 -6.95 -0.82
N TYR A 166 21.56 -7.46 -1.97
CA TYR A 166 21.12 -6.62 -3.09
C TYR A 166 19.83 -5.86 -2.76
N PHE A 167 18.89 -6.51 -2.07
CA PHE A 167 17.65 -5.85 -1.64
C PHE A 167 17.91 -4.73 -0.64
N LEU A 168 18.76 -4.98 0.37
CA LEU A 168 19.19 -3.99 1.35
C LEU A 168 19.97 -2.86 0.69
N GLY A 169 20.90 -3.19 -0.21
CA GLY A 169 21.67 -2.22 -0.99
C GLY A 169 20.77 -1.31 -1.83
N LEU A 170 19.73 -1.85 -2.48
CA LEU A 170 18.76 -1.06 -3.21
C LEU A 170 17.86 -0.23 -2.29
N MET A 171 17.47 -0.78 -1.15
CA MET A 171 16.68 -0.08 -0.14
C MET A 171 17.47 1.14 0.40
N ILE A 172 18.75 0.95 0.74
CA ILE A 172 19.68 2.01 1.14
C ILE A 172 19.90 2.99 -0.02
N GLY A 173 20.19 2.51 -1.23
CA GLY A 173 20.40 3.34 -2.42
C GLY A 173 19.19 4.22 -2.73
N ARG A 174 17.98 3.70 -2.54
CA ARG A 174 16.74 4.48 -2.62
C ARG A 174 16.72 5.57 -1.53
N PHE A 175 17.07 5.27 -0.28
CA PHE A 175 17.13 6.31 0.76
C PHE A 175 18.19 7.36 0.46
N VAL A 176 19.37 6.95 0.02
CA VAL A 176 20.49 7.86 -0.29
C VAL A 176 20.17 8.75 -1.50
N TYR A 177 19.52 8.20 -2.53
CA TYR A 177 19.13 8.95 -3.74
C TYR A 177 17.96 9.92 -3.51
N PHE A 178 16.99 9.56 -2.66
CA PHE A 178 15.82 10.40 -2.37
C PHE A 178 16.06 11.46 -1.29
N ASP A 179 17.09 11.31 -0.46
CA ASP A 179 17.23 12.11 0.76
C ASP A 179 18.47 13.01 0.80
N ALA A 180 18.55 13.96 -0.14
CA ALA A 180 19.47 15.09 -0.02
C ALA A 180 19.21 15.98 1.22
N THR A 181 18.22 15.65 2.08
CA THR A 181 17.98 16.32 3.36
C THR A 181 17.46 15.33 4.41
N PHE A 182 18.34 14.84 5.29
CA PHE A 182 18.09 13.93 6.45
C PHE A 182 16.76 14.13 7.22
N LYS A 183 16.20 15.34 7.18
CA LYS A 183 14.93 15.72 7.78
C LYS A 183 13.73 15.03 7.11
N ASP A 184 13.73 14.88 5.79
CA ASP A 184 12.63 14.26 5.04
C ASP A 184 12.62 12.75 5.23
N PHE A 185 13.80 12.12 5.30
CA PHE A 185 13.95 10.74 5.75
C PHE A 185 13.42 10.51 7.16
N MET A 186 13.78 11.35 8.13
CA MET A 186 13.29 11.19 9.50
C MET A 186 11.77 11.36 9.59
N ASN A 187 11.17 12.21 8.75
CA ASN A 187 9.72 12.32 8.65
C ASN A 187 9.10 11.07 8.01
N ALA A 188 9.69 10.55 6.93
CA ALA A 188 9.25 9.32 6.28
C ALA A 188 9.34 8.10 7.22
N ILE A 189 10.40 7.98 8.03
CA ILE A 189 10.51 6.94 9.06
C ILE A 189 9.43 7.11 10.13
N LYS A 190 9.21 8.33 10.65
CA LYS A 190 8.17 8.56 11.66
C LYS A 190 6.79 8.17 11.15
N ASP A 191 6.51 8.47 9.88
CA ASP A 191 5.25 8.09 9.24
C ASP A 191 5.18 6.59 8.92
N ALA A 192 6.31 5.95 8.60
CA ALA A 192 6.39 4.49 8.50
C ALA A 192 6.16 3.82 9.87
N VAL A 193 6.74 4.33 10.96
CA VAL A 193 6.52 3.75 12.29
C VAL A 193 5.03 3.71 12.66
N LYS A 194 4.25 4.71 12.27
CA LYS A 194 2.78 4.74 12.48
C LYS A 194 2.04 3.62 11.73
N ASN A 195 2.59 3.12 10.63
CA ASN A 195 1.98 2.05 9.83
C ASN A 195 2.61 0.66 10.11
N ILE A 196 3.54 0.53 11.08
CA ILE A 196 4.07 -0.78 11.55
C ILE A 196 2.96 -1.75 11.99
N PRO A 197 1.88 -1.33 12.68
CA PRO A 197 0.79 -2.25 13.01
C PRO A 197 0.15 -2.90 11.76
N LEU A 198 0.06 -2.15 10.65
CA LEU A 198 -0.42 -2.69 9.38
C LEU A 198 0.59 -3.68 8.76
N MET A 199 1.88 -3.41 8.91
CA MET A 199 2.94 -4.35 8.52
C MET A 199 2.82 -5.68 9.26
N ILE A 200 2.61 -5.64 10.57
CA ILE A 200 2.42 -6.85 11.38
C ILE A 200 1.17 -7.61 10.92
N LEU A 201 0.06 -6.92 10.63
CA LEU A 201 -1.15 -7.56 10.08
C LEU A 201 -0.86 -8.26 8.75
N SER A 202 -0.10 -7.64 7.84
CA SER A 202 0.32 -8.27 6.58
C SER A 202 1.24 -9.49 6.80
N LEU A 203 2.18 -9.41 7.75
CA LEU A 203 3.07 -10.53 8.10
C LEU A 203 2.28 -11.71 8.68
N VAL A 204 1.30 -11.44 9.55
CA VAL A 204 0.39 -12.46 10.08
C VAL A 204 -0.43 -13.08 8.95
N TYR A 205 -0.92 -12.27 8.01
CA TYR A 205 -1.69 -12.76 6.87
C TYR A 205 -0.89 -13.77 6.05
N ILE A 206 0.29 -13.38 5.57
CA ILE A 206 1.14 -14.27 4.78
C ILE A 206 1.60 -15.49 5.58
N SER A 207 1.83 -15.36 6.90
CA SER A 207 2.19 -16.48 7.76
C SER A 207 1.08 -17.52 7.87
N ILE A 208 -0.17 -17.08 8.07
CA ILE A 208 -1.32 -18.01 8.12
C ILE A 208 -1.51 -18.70 6.76
N MET A 209 -1.37 -17.95 5.66
CA MET A 209 -1.42 -18.52 4.31
C MET A 209 -0.33 -19.57 4.09
N ALA A 210 0.88 -19.33 4.56
CA ALA A 210 1.98 -20.29 4.47
C ALA A 210 1.70 -21.54 5.34
N ILE A 211 1.25 -21.37 6.59
CA ILE A 211 0.94 -22.49 7.50
C ILE A 211 -0.13 -23.40 6.89
N VAL A 212 -1.23 -22.83 6.41
CA VAL A 212 -2.32 -23.60 5.78
C VAL A 212 -1.84 -24.23 4.48
N GLY A 213 -1.18 -23.48 3.62
CA GLY A 213 -0.72 -23.98 2.32
C GLY A 213 0.31 -25.11 2.43
N PHE A 214 1.23 -25.05 3.40
CA PHE A 214 2.17 -26.15 3.66
C PHE A 214 1.50 -27.33 4.41
N GLY A 215 0.50 -27.06 5.25
CA GLY A 215 -0.28 -28.08 5.96
C GLY A 215 -1.12 -28.93 5.01
N ASP A 216 -1.76 -28.31 4.02
CA ASP A 216 -2.58 -28.97 2.99
C ASP A 216 -1.75 -29.54 1.83
N LYS A 217 -0.41 -29.46 1.91
CA LYS A 217 0.56 -29.87 0.87
C LYS A 217 0.38 -29.18 -0.49
N TYR A 218 -0.48 -28.18 -0.57
CA TYR A 218 -0.66 -27.36 -1.75
C TYR A 218 0.60 -26.54 -2.07
N LEU A 219 1.23 -25.94 -1.06
CA LEU A 219 2.55 -25.33 -1.20
C LEU A 219 3.65 -26.40 -1.13
N ILE A 220 4.25 -26.70 -2.28
CA ILE A 220 5.28 -27.74 -2.40
C ILE A 220 6.61 -27.24 -1.81
N ARG A 221 7.13 -27.93 -0.78
CA ARG A 221 8.39 -27.56 -0.11
C ARG A 221 9.60 -27.48 -1.05
N HIS A 222 9.62 -28.28 -2.10
CA HIS A 222 10.72 -28.32 -3.08
C HIS A 222 10.68 -27.17 -4.11
N ASN A 223 9.57 -26.43 -4.23
CA ASN A 223 9.38 -25.38 -5.25
C ASN A 223 10.13 -24.07 -4.94
N GLY A 224 10.98 -24.06 -3.91
CA GLY A 224 11.62 -22.85 -3.41
C GLY A 224 10.66 -22.02 -2.54
N VAL A 225 11.21 -21.45 -1.48
CA VAL A 225 10.42 -20.71 -0.49
C VAL A 225 9.85 -19.42 -1.11
N ILE A 226 10.64 -18.76 -1.96
CA ILE A 226 10.26 -17.51 -2.63
C ILE A 226 9.04 -17.72 -3.52
N THR A 227 9.02 -18.79 -4.32
CA THR A 227 7.89 -19.11 -5.20
C THR A 227 6.63 -19.46 -4.40
N ASN A 228 6.75 -20.19 -3.29
CA ASN A 228 5.60 -20.46 -2.42
C ASN A 228 5.04 -19.18 -1.78
N ILE A 229 5.91 -18.26 -1.37
CA ILE A 229 5.48 -16.95 -0.86
C ILE A 229 4.81 -16.12 -1.95
N PHE A 230 5.32 -16.17 -3.18
CA PHE A 230 4.68 -15.52 -4.32
C PHE A 230 3.28 -16.08 -4.59
N ILE A 231 3.11 -17.40 -4.60
CA ILE A 231 1.80 -18.05 -4.76
C ILE A 231 0.83 -17.63 -3.65
N ALA A 232 1.29 -17.59 -2.40
CA ALA A 232 0.47 -17.09 -1.29
C ALA A 232 0.06 -15.62 -1.48
N HIS A 233 0.97 -14.74 -1.94
CA HIS A 233 0.63 -13.36 -2.29
C HIS A 233 -0.39 -13.27 -3.43
N LEU A 234 -0.34 -14.18 -4.41
CA LEU A 234 -1.31 -14.22 -5.50
C LEU A 234 -2.73 -14.48 -4.98
N PHE A 235 -2.89 -15.45 -4.08
CA PHE A 235 -4.18 -15.70 -3.41
C PHE A 235 -4.66 -14.51 -2.59
N MET A 236 -3.75 -13.85 -1.87
CA MET A 236 -4.07 -12.65 -1.11
C MET A 236 -4.57 -11.51 -2.03
N ILE A 237 -3.93 -11.32 -3.19
CA ILE A 237 -4.35 -10.33 -4.21
C ILE A 237 -5.73 -10.69 -4.78
N ILE A 238 -5.95 -11.95 -5.14
CA ILE A 238 -7.25 -12.41 -5.66
C ILE A 238 -8.34 -12.16 -4.61
N ALA A 239 -8.09 -12.47 -3.33
CA ALA A 239 -9.02 -12.20 -2.25
C ALA A 239 -9.34 -10.71 -2.09
N ILE A 240 -8.33 -9.84 -2.17
CA ILE A 240 -8.52 -8.37 -2.14
C ILE A 240 -9.39 -7.93 -3.33
N PHE A 241 -9.11 -8.42 -4.53
CA PHE A 241 -9.84 -8.08 -5.74
C PHE A 241 -11.30 -8.51 -5.65
N LEU A 242 -11.56 -9.75 -5.21
CA LEU A 242 -12.92 -10.25 -4.97
C LEU A 242 -13.66 -9.40 -3.94
N LEU A 243 -13.02 -9.05 -2.83
CA LEU A 243 -13.62 -8.25 -1.76
C LEU A 243 -13.97 -6.82 -2.24
N GLN A 244 -13.11 -6.23 -3.07
CA GLN A 244 -13.33 -4.92 -3.69
C GLN A 244 -14.48 -4.96 -4.71
N HIS A 245 -14.56 -6.01 -5.54
CA HIS A 245 -15.66 -6.22 -6.48
C HIS A 245 -17.00 -6.48 -5.78
N CYS A 246 -17.00 -7.22 -4.67
CA CYS A 246 -18.19 -7.47 -3.85
C CYS A 246 -18.65 -6.25 -3.03
N GLN A 247 -17.95 -5.10 -3.11
CA GLN A 247 -18.20 -3.92 -2.28
C GLN A 247 -18.26 -4.22 -0.77
N PHE A 248 -17.65 -5.32 -0.32
CA PHE A 248 -17.86 -5.85 1.03
C PHE A 248 -17.30 -4.90 2.10
N VAL A 249 -16.25 -4.14 1.77
CA VAL A 249 -15.76 -3.04 2.62
C VAL A 249 -16.86 -2.00 2.88
N ARG A 250 -17.67 -1.65 1.88
CA ARG A 250 -18.77 -0.68 2.04
C ARG A 250 -19.89 -1.23 2.92
N LEU A 251 -20.14 -2.54 2.84
CA LEU A 251 -21.17 -3.24 3.58
C LEU A 251 -20.77 -3.44 5.06
N LEU A 252 -19.53 -3.87 5.32
CA LEU A 252 -18.96 -3.98 6.67
C LEU A 252 -18.82 -2.62 7.36
N ALA A 253 -18.55 -1.56 6.61
CA ALA A 253 -18.41 -0.21 7.15
C ALA A 253 -19.76 0.53 7.27
N GLY A 254 -20.89 -0.08 6.89
CA GLY A 254 -22.23 0.34 7.32
C GLY A 254 -22.89 1.45 6.51
N LYS A 255 -22.47 1.71 5.27
CA LYS A 255 -23.16 2.69 4.42
C LYS A 255 -24.36 2.02 3.73
N LYS A 256 -25.59 2.40 4.10
CA LYS A 256 -26.75 2.16 3.23
C LYS A 256 -26.43 2.81 1.88
N VAL A 257 -26.63 2.06 0.80
CA VAL A 257 -26.55 2.58 -0.57
C VAL A 257 -27.45 3.81 -0.62
N VAL A 258 -26.85 5.01 -0.64
CA VAL A 258 -27.58 6.21 -1.03
C VAL A 258 -27.79 6.04 -2.52
N GLU A 259 -28.97 5.50 -2.83
CA GLU A 259 -29.53 5.49 -4.16
C GLU A 259 -29.39 6.91 -4.72
N LYS A 260 -28.74 6.98 -5.89
CA LYS A 260 -28.37 8.22 -6.55
C LYS A 260 -29.64 8.91 -7.05
N LYS A 261 -30.45 9.49 -6.17
CA LYS A 261 -31.50 10.43 -6.57
C LYS A 261 -30.78 11.66 -7.10
N GLU A 262 -30.94 11.85 -8.41
CA GLU A 262 -30.49 13.00 -9.18
C GLU A 262 -30.65 14.29 -8.37
N ILE A 263 -29.53 14.91 -8.03
CA ILE A 263 -29.52 16.34 -7.76
C ILE A 263 -29.69 16.99 -9.14
N VAL A 264 -30.94 17.17 -9.54
CA VAL A 264 -31.34 18.17 -10.52
C VAL A 264 -30.68 19.48 -10.09
N LYS A 265 -29.84 20.03 -10.97
CA LYS A 265 -29.16 21.31 -10.84
C LYS A 265 -30.16 22.40 -10.40
N LYS A 266 -30.27 22.69 -9.10
CA LYS A 266 -30.73 24.00 -8.65
C LYS A 266 -29.53 24.95 -8.73
N LYS A 267 -29.47 25.71 -9.83
CA LYS A 267 -28.63 26.91 -9.96
C LYS A 267 -28.78 27.75 -8.69
N PRO A 268 -27.68 28.21 -8.05
CA PRO A 268 -27.81 29.23 -7.01
C PRO A 268 -28.31 30.53 -7.67
N SER A 269 -29.43 31.05 -7.15
CA SER A 269 -30.06 32.28 -7.62
C SER A 269 -29.12 33.47 -7.43
N SER A 270 -29.11 34.37 -8.42
CA SER A 270 -28.33 35.60 -8.59
C SER A 270 -28.44 36.67 -7.49
N LYS A 271 -29.07 36.40 -6.33
CA LYS A 271 -29.26 37.40 -5.25
C LYS A 271 -28.13 37.46 -4.22
N LYS A 272 -27.25 36.46 -4.13
CA LYS A 272 -26.19 36.42 -3.10
C LYS A 272 -24.84 37.03 -3.54
N LYS A 273 -24.68 37.37 -4.82
CA LYS A 273 -23.49 38.08 -5.34
C LYS A 273 -23.55 39.59 -5.13
N LYS A 274 -24.73 40.20 -5.04
CA LYS A 274 -24.87 41.65 -4.84
C LYS A 274 -24.49 42.06 -3.41
N LYS A 275 -24.95 41.29 -2.41
CA LYS A 275 -24.75 41.57 -0.98
C LYS A 275 -23.31 41.36 -0.45
N VAL A 276 -22.40 40.85 -1.28
CA VAL A 276 -20.97 40.72 -0.91
C VAL A 276 -20.14 41.81 -1.59
N GLN A 277 -20.60 42.34 -2.74
CA GLN A 277 -19.94 43.48 -3.38
C GLN A 277 -20.27 44.79 -2.65
N ASP A 278 -21.53 44.97 -2.22
CA ASP A 278 -21.96 46.17 -1.47
C ASP A 278 -21.29 46.30 -0.08
N VAL A 279 -20.71 45.21 0.47
CA VAL A 279 -20.00 45.22 1.77
C VAL A 279 -18.49 45.45 1.59
N ILE A 280 -17.94 45.19 0.40
CA ILE A 280 -16.52 45.42 0.11
C ILE A 280 -16.26 46.88 -0.30
N ASP A 281 -17.27 47.56 -0.85
CA ASP A 281 -17.17 48.97 -1.24
C ASP A 281 -17.36 49.94 -0.04
N GLU A 282 -18.03 49.51 1.06
CA GLU A 282 -18.15 50.33 2.30
C GLU A 282 -16.85 50.32 3.15
N ASP A 283 -16.11 49.20 3.19
CA ASP A 283 -14.85 49.08 3.98
C ASP A 283 -13.64 49.79 3.31
N PHE A 284 -13.77 50.25 2.06
CA PHE A 284 -12.72 50.98 1.35
C PHE A 284 -12.88 52.51 1.38
N GLU A 285 -14.07 53.05 1.67
CA GLU A 285 -14.28 54.50 1.86
C GLU A 285 -13.83 54.97 3.26
N GLU A 286 -13.84 54.12 4.29
CA GLU A 286 -13.44 54.48 5.66
C GLU A 286 -11.92 54.59 5.88
N LEU A 287 -11.10 54.17 4.90
CA LEU A 287 -9.63 54.24 4.96
C LEU A 287 -9.05 55.50 4.29
N ASP A 288 -9.79 56.17 3.40
CA ASP A 288 -9.34 57.39 2.72
C ASP A 288 -9.62 58.67 3.55
N ASP A 289 -10.54 58.62 4.52
CA ASP A 289 -10.86 59.77 5.39
C ASP A 289 -9.87 59.94 6.57
N ILE A 290 -9.15 58.89 6.97
CA ILE A 290 -8.19 58.94 8.11
C ILE A 290 -6.85 59.59 7.69
N ASP A 291 -6.48 59.52 6.41
CA ASP A 291 -5.23 60.09 5.89
C ASP A 291 -5.31 61.59 5.54
N MET A 292 -6.51 62.20 5.50
CA MET A 292 -6.66 63.66 5.36
C MET A 292 -6.66 64.41 6.70
N GLU A 293 -7.09 63.81 7.81
CA GLU A 293 -7.09 64.48 9.11
C GLU A 293 -5.68 64.62 9.72
N TYR A 294 -4.74 63.75 9.36
CA TYR A 294 -3.34 63.83 9.83
C TYR A 294 -2.48 64.85 9.06
N LYS A 295 -2.94 65.35 7.89
CA LYS A 295 -2.21 66.36 7.09
C LYS A 295 -2.61 67.81 7.38
N VAL A 296 -3.76 68.07 8.00
CA VAL A 296 -4.20 69.45 8.31
C VAL A 296 -3.62 69.97 9.64
N SER A 297 -3.18 69.10 10.56
CA SER A 297 -2.61 69.51 11.86
C SER A 297 -1.08 69.80 11.83
N ARG A 298 -0.43 69.80 10.66
CA ARG A 298 1.03 70.00 10.55
C ARG A 298 1.47 71.29 9.86
N ASP A 299 0.53 72.14 9.43
CA ASP A 299 0.80 73.45 8.79
C ASP A 299 0.33 74.67 9.62
N GLU A 300 -0.06 74.49 10.89
CA GLU A 300 -0.29 75.60 11.84
C GLU A 300 0.50 75.40 13.15
N THR A 301 1.81 75.65 13.10
CA THR A 301 2.65 76.26 14.17
C THR A 301 4.04 76.59 13.63
#